data_AF-A0A831UEX9-F1
#
_entry.id   AF-A0A831UEX9-F1
#
_cell.length_a   1.000
_cell.length_b   1.000
_cell.length_c   1.000
_cell.angle_alpha   90.00
_cell.angle_beta   90.00
_cell.angle_gamma   90.00
#
_symmetry.space_group_name_H-M   'P 1'
#
loop_
_entity.id
_entity.type
_entity.pdbx_description
1 polymer ?
#
loop_
_entity_poly.entity_id
_entity_poly.type
_entity_poly.pdbx_seq_one_letter_code
_entity_poly.pdbx_strand_id
1 'polypeptide(L)'
;IEDNAEVQAGDLLAKTPRKFSKTTDITGGLPRVAELFEARQPKDPAIISHIDGIVELGGATKGMRKVRIVPPVGREREYVIPPGKHLNVHAGDRVYAGQRLTDGPVIPQDILEVQGEEALRRYLLDEVQQVYRLQGVRTNDKHIEVIIRQMLRKVRIKADPGDTPFLAHEDVDKGRFREVNEQVQRRGGRPAEAEPMLQGITKAALSTESFIAAASFQQTTRILTEAALSGKRDYLRGLKENVIIGHLIPAGTGSPHYQNTQAILNAVALQDFSADLEVGPSASVIEGEDEEADGVA
;
A
#
# COMPACT_ATOMS: atom_id res chain seq x y z
N ILE A 1 -36.34 14.12 11.29
CA ILE A 1 -37.04 15.34 11.76
C ILE A 1 -36.84 16.40 10.68
N GLU A 2 -37.81 17.29 10.48
CA GLU A 2 -37.73 18.38 9.49
C GLU A 2 -36.91 19.57 10.02
N ASP A 3 -36.44 20.40 9.11
CA ASP A 3 -35.62 21.57 9.46
C ASP A 3 -36.47 22.61 10.23
N ASN A 4 -35.90 23.21 11.28
CA ASN A 4 -36.57 24.09 12.28
C ASN A 4 -37.60 23.45 13.24
N ALA A 5 -37.66 22.13 13.35
CA ALA A 5 -38.47 21.52 14.41
C ALA A 5 -37.81 21.66 15.80
N GLU A 6 -38.59 22.07 16.80
CA GLU A 6 -38.13 22.05 18.20
C GLU A 6 -37.97 20.60 18.69
N VAL A 7 -36.82 20.29 19.27
CA VAL A 7 -36.46 18.94 19.75
C VAL A 7 -36.11 18.97 21.23
N GLN A 8 -36.55 17.95 21.96
CA GLN A 8 -36.26 17.75 23.37
C GLN A 8 -35.14 16.73 23.57
N ALA A 9 -34.55 16.71 24.78
CA ALA A 9 -33.51 15.76 25.12
C ALA A 9 -34.04 14.32 25.04
N GLY A 10 -33.48 13.54 24.10
CA GLY A 10 -33.89 12.15 23.83
C GLY A 10 -34.59 11.94 22.48
N ASP A 11 -34.90 13.01 21.75
CA ASP A 11 -35.58 12.90 20.45
C ASP A 11 -34.71 12.30 19.36
N LEU A 12 -35.31 11.40 18.57
CA LEU A 12 -34.66 10.70 17.47
C LEU A 12 -34.64 11.59 16.22
N LEU A 13 -33.52 12.30 16.00
CA LEU A 13 -33.35 13.23 14.88
C LEU A 13 -33.43 12.55 13.51
N ALA A 14 -32.78 11.38 13.37
CA ALA A 14 -32.75 10.60 12.15
C ALA A 14 -32.56 9.11 12.47
N LYS A 15 -33.21 8.25 11.69
CA LYS A 15 -33.04 6.81 11.76
C LYS A 15 -32.51 6.31 10.43
N THR A 16 -31.23 5.96 10.35
CA THR A 16 -30.72 5.21 9.20
C THR A 16 -31.20 3.76 9.36
N PRO A 17 -32.03 3.22 8.44
CA PRO A 17 -32.42 1.82 8.51
C PRO A 17 -31.19 0.95 8.29
N ARG A 18 -30.62 0.42 9.38
CA ARG A 18 -29.67 -0.69 9.30
C ARG A 18 -30.45 -1.92 8.89
N LYS A 19 -30.61 -2.13 7.58
CA LYS A 19 -30.91 -3.46 7.05
C LYS A 19 -29.69 -4.32 7.40
N PHE A 20 -29.74 -5.01 8.53
CA PHE A 20 -28.98 -6.25 8.69
C PHE A 20 -29.55 -7.20 7.66
N SER A 21 -29.03 -7.13 6.44
CA SER A 21 -29.29 -8.16 5.47
C SER A 21 -28.69 -9.44 6.03
N LYS A 22 -29.53 -10.45 6.27
CA LYS A 22 -29.05 -11.83 6.30
C LYS A 22 -28.32 -12.04 4.97
N THR A 23 -26.98 -12.15 5.02
CA THR A 23 -26.11 -12.64 3.93
C THR A 23 -26.68 -12.38 2.54
N THR A 24 -26.65 -11.12 2.09
CA THR A 24 -26.83 -10.85 0.66
C THR A 24 -25.69 -11.53 -0.09
N ASP A 25 -26.03 -12.16 -1.21
CA ASP A 25 -25.20 -12.88 -2.17
C ASP A 25 -23.67 -12.67 -2.03
N ILE A 26 -22.98 -13.71 -1.56
CA ILE A 26 -21.52 -13.77 -1.33
C ILE A 26 -20.74 -13.40 -2.60
N THR A 27 -21.35 -13.57 -3.76
CA THR A 27 -20.75 -13.37 -5.08
C THR A 27 -20.45 -11.90 -5.41
N GLY A 28 -21.08 -10.93 -4.75
CA GLY A 28 -20.90 -9.50 -5.07
C GLY A 28 -19.73 -8.80 -4.34
N GLY A 29 -19.39 -9.24 -3.12
CA GLY A 29 -18.45 -8.51 -2.26
C GLY A 29 -16.98 -8.70 -2.62
N LEU A 30 -16.54 -9.95 -2.81
CA LEU A 30 -15.13 -10.25 -3.09
C LEU A 30 -14.63 -9.65 -4.43
N PRO A 31 -15.41 -9.64 -5.53
CA PRO A 31 -14.99 -8.96 -6.75
C PRO A 31 -14.74 -7.47 -6.54
N ARG A 32 -15.55 -6.81 -5.70
CA ARG A 32 -15.37 -5.39 -5.37
C ARG A 32 -14.06 -5.14 -4.62
N VAL A 33 -13.72 -6.00 -3.65
CA VAL A 33 -12.44 -5.91 -2.94
C VAL A 33 -11.26 -6.12 -3.89
N ALA A 34 -11.37 -7.08 -4.81
CA ALA A 34 -10.35 -7.31 -5.82
C ALA A 34 -10.20 -6.12 -6.78
N GLU A 35 -11.29 -5.48 -7.20
CA GLU A 35 -11.27 -4.24 -8.00
C GLU A 35 -10.53 -3.12 -7.27
N LEU A 36 -10.80 -2.93 -5.98
CA LEU A 36 -10.16 -1.91 -5.15
C LEU A 36 -8.65 -2.17 -5.01
N PHE A 37 -8.24 -3.40 -4.67
CA PHE A 37 -6.82 -3.74 -4.52
C PHE A 37 -6.05 -3.79 -5.83
N GLU A 38 -6.71 -4.01 -6.97
CA GLU A 38 -6.10 -3.86 -8.29
C GLU A 38 -6.15 -2.42 -8.82
N ALA A 39 -6.65 -1.47 -8.02
CA ALA A 39 -6.83 -0.07 -8.41
C ALA A 39 -7.57 0.09 -9.76
N ARG A 40 -8.53 -0.81 -10.02
CA ARG A 40 -9.30 -0.83 -11.28
C ARG A 40 -10.30 0.31 -11.30
N GLN A 41 -10.47 0.91 -12.46
CA GLN A 41 -11.51 1.91 -12.67
C GLN A 41 -12.89 1.24 -12.58
N PRO A 42 -13.83 1.79 -11.78
CA PRO A 42 -15.20 1.29 -11.73
C PRO A 42 -15.90 1.41 -13.09
N LYS A 43 -16.84 0.51 -13.38
CA LYS A 43 -17.60 0.53 -14.66
C LYS A 43 -18.43 1.79 -14.85
N ASP A 44 -19.02 2.30 -13.77
CA ASP A 44 -19.83 3.51 -13.78
C ASP A 44 -19.34 4.53 -12.73
N PRO A 45 -18.25 5.27 -13.01
CA PRO A 45 -17.58 6.08 -11.99
C PRO A 45 -18.31 7.41 -11.72
N ALA A 46 -18.39 7.80 -10.45
CA ALA A 46 -18.81 9.14 -10.08
C ALA A 46 -17.79 10.18 -10.55
N ILE A 47 -18.28 11.31 -11.05
CA ILE A 47 -17.45 12.45 -11.43
C ILE A 47 -17.28 13.32 -10.18
N ILE A 48 -16.03 13.64 -9.82
CA ILE A 48 -15.71 14.52 -8.70
C ILE A 48 -15.21 15.89 -9.17
N SER A 49 -15.48 16.93 -8.39
CA SER A 49 -14.86 18.23 -8.62
C SER A 49 -13.37 18.17 -8.27
N HIS A 50 -12.51 18.71 -9.11
CA HIS A 50 -11.08 18.84 -8.85
C HIS A 50 -10.70 20.20 -8.28
N ILE A 51 -11.63 21.16 -8.25
CA ILE A 51 -11.40 22.51 -7.75
C ILE A 51 -12.56 22.93 -6.85
N ASP A 52 -12.26 23.84 -5.93
CA ASP A 52 -13.29 24.52 -5.15
C ASP A 52 -13.96 25.60 -6.01
N GLY A 53 -15.26 25.80 -5.86
CA GLY A 53 -15.94 26.86 -6.60
C GLY A 53 -17.45 26.82 -6.53
N ILE A 54 -18.08 27.67 -7.34
CA ILE A 54 -19.53 27.73 -7.51
C ILE A 54 -19.91 26.93 -8.76
N VAL A 55 -20.99 26.17 -8.66
CA VAL A 55 -21.52 25.35 -9.75
C VAL A 55 -22.31 26.22 -10.72
N GLU A 56 -21.90 26.20 -11.99
CA GLU A 56 -22.65 26.74 -13.11
C GLU A 56 -23.07 25.58 -14.03
N LEU A 57 -24.38 25.47 -14.29
CA LEU A 57 -24.91 24.48 -15.21
C LEU A 57 -24.86 25.03 -16.63
N GLY A 58 -24.07 24.39 -17.50
CA GLY A 58 -24.03 24.69 -18.92
C GLY A 58 -25.19 24.04 -19.68
N GLY A 59 -25.34 24.44 -20.95
CA GLY A 59 -26.33 23.84 -21.84
C GLY A 59 -26.08 22.35 -22.08
N ALA A 60 -27.15 21.62 -22.43
CA ALA A 60 -27.05 20.23 -22.85
C ALA A 60 -26.69 20.13 -24.33
N THR A 61 -25.64 19.38 -24.68
CA THR A 61 -25.28 19.09 -26.08
C THR A 61 -25.38 17.59 -26.31
N LYS A 62 -26.23 17.15 -27.24
CA LYS A 62 -26.46 15.71 -27.54
C LYS A 62 -26.78 14.87 -26.29
N GLY A 63 -27.57 15.40 -25.36
CA GLY A 63 -27.96 14.72 -24.10
C GLY A 63 -26.87 14.69 -23.02
N MET A 64 -25.65 15.17 -23.30
CA MET A 64 -24.60 15.38 -22.31
C MET A 64 -24.83 16.72 -21.61
N ARG A 65 -24.86 16.73 -20.28
CA ARG A 65 -24.95 17.97 -19.49
C ARG A 65 -23.55 18.46 -19.18
N LYS A 66 -23.32 19.76 -19.30
CA LYS A 66 -22.05 20.40 -18.94
C LYS A 66 -22.20 21.02 -17.57
N VAL A 67 -21.26 20.75 -16.68
CA VAL A 67 -21.19 21.36 -15.35
C VAL A 67 -19.86 22.08 -15.28
N ARG A 68 -19.89 23.38 -15.01
CA ARG A 68 -18.71 24.22 -14.91
C ARG A 68 -18.56 24.64 -13.46
N ILE A 69 -17.35 24.49 -12.92
CA ILE A 69 -17.03 24.94 -11.57
C ILE A 69 -16.17 26.19 -11.72
N VAL A 70 -16.66 27.30 -11.17
CA VAL A 70 -16.00 28.61 -11.23
C VAL A 70 -15.39 28.90 -9.86
N PRO A 71 -14.05 28.87 -9.72
CA PRO A 71 -13.39 29.22 -8.47
C PRO A 71 -13.41 30.75 -8.28
N PRO A 72 -13.32 31.26 -7.04
CA PRO A 72 -13.19 32.70 -6.79
C PRO A 72 -11.90 33.29 -7.39
N VAL A 73 -10.84 32.48 -7.50
CA VAL A 73 -9.56 32.83 -8.11
C VAL A 73 -9.06 31.63 -8.90
N GLY A 74 -8.67 31.85 -10.16
CA GLY A 74 -8.07 30.82 -11.00
C GLY A 74 -8.88 30.51 -12.26
N ARG A 75 -8.64 29.34 -12.85
CA ARG A 75 -9.32 28.88 -14.07
C ARG A 75 -10.53 28.04 -13.70
N GLU A 76 -11.65 28.32 -14.36
CA GLU A 76 -12.83 27.45 -14.35
C GLU A 76 -12.49 26.06 -14.90
N ARG A 77 -13.22 25.04 -14.43
CA ARG A 77 -13.09 23.67 -14.92
C ARG A 77 -14.45 23.13 -15.33
N GLU A 78 -14.51 22.60 -16.55
CA GLU A 78 -15.73 22.04 -17.13
C GLU A 78 -15.72 20.51 -17.04
N TYR A 79 -16.85 19.95 -16.62
CA TYR A 79 -17.12 18.53 -16.46
C TYR A 79 -18.29 18.14 -17.37
N VAL A 80 -18.13 17.06 -18.12
CA VAL A 80 -19.18 16.53 -18.99
C VAL A 80 -19.85 15.36 -18.31
N ILE A 81 -21.15 15.48 -18.08
CA ILE A 81 -21.96 14.48 -17.39
C ILE A 81 -22.71 13.64 -18.43
N PRO A 82 -22.47 12.31 -18.45
CA PRO A 82 -23.19 11.39 -19.33
C PRO A 82 -24.72 11.43 -19.15
N PRO A 83 -25.50 11.15 -20.21
CA PRO A 83 -26.94 10.99 -20.10
C PRO A 83 -27.27 9.84 -19.14
N GLY A 84 -28.32 10.00 -18.33
CA GLY A 84 -28.79 8.99 -17.38
C GLY A 84 -28.14 9.03 -16.00
N LYS A 85 -27.06 9.79 -15.79
CA LYS A 85 -26.53 10.01 -14.43
C LYS A 85 -27.37 11.02 -13.66
N HIS A 86 -27.53 10.83 -12.37
CA HIS A 86 -28.09 11.87 -11.50
C HIS A 86 -26.98 12.84 -11.06
N LEU A 87 -27.33 14.13 -11.03
CA LEU A 87 -26.45 15.19 -10.60
C LEU A 87 -26.82 15.55 -9.16
N ASN A 88 -25.82 15.60 -8.28
CA ASN A 88 -25.99 15.78 -6.83
C ASN A 88 -25.86 17.26 -6.40
N VAL A 89 -25.69 18.15 -7.37
CA VAL A 89 -25.44 19.58 -7.16
C VAL A 89 -26.40 20.40 -8.03
N HIS A 90 -26.76 21.58 -7.53
CA HIS A 90 -27.59 22.56 -8.22
C HIS A 90 -26.76 23.77 -8.68
N ALA A 91 -27.33 24.57 -9.60
CA ALA A 91 -26.71 25.82 -10.00
C ALA A 91 -26.64 26.78 -8.81
N GLY A 92 -25.48 27.38 -8.59
CA GLY A 92 -25.22 28.26 -7.46
C GLY A 92 -24.68 27.55 -6.21
N ASP A 93 -24.65 26.22 -6.18
CA ASP A 93 -24.08 25.48 -5.04
C ASP A 93 -22.57 25.70 -4.95
N ARG A 94 -22.07 25.81 -3.72
CA ARG A 94 -20.63 25.80 -3.45
C ARG A 94 -20.16 24.36 -3.33
N VAL A 95 -19.18 23.99 -4.15
CA VAL A 95 -18.54 22.67 -4.13
C VAL A 95 -17.08 22.76 -3.71
N TYR A 96 -16.61 21.70 -3.07
CA TYR A 96 -15.21 21.54 -2.68
C TYR A 96 -14.50 20.52 -3.56
N ALA A 97 -13.18 20.61 -3.62
CA ALA A 97 -12.31 19.67 -4.30
C ALA A 97 -12.47 18.27 -3.69
N GLY A 98 -12.77 17.29 -4.55
CA GLY A 98 -13.09 15.91 -4.22
C GLY A 98 -14.57 15.65 -3.98
N GLN A 99 -15.44 16.68 -3.98
CA GLN A 99 -16.88 16.50 -3.85
C GLN A 99 -17.46 15.81 -5.09
N ARG A 100 -18.31 14.81 -4.86
CA ARG A 100 -19.00 14.08 -5.92
C ARG A 100 -20.06 14.96 -6.57
N LEU A 101 -19.94 15.17 -7.87
CA LEU A 101 -20.94 15.86 -8.69
C LEU A 101 -22.06 14.91 -9.11
N THR A 102 -21.77 13.63 -9.29
CA THR A 102 -22.73 12.59 -9.67
C THR A 102 -22.70 11.40 -8.73
N ASP A 103 -23.73 10.58 -8.78
CA ASP A 103 -23.75 9.29 -8.11
C ASP A 103 -22.74 8.29 -8.70
N GLY A 104 -22.38 7.31 -7.89
CA GLY A 104 -21.49 6.20 -8.25
C GLY A 104 -20.23 6.06 -7.37
N PRO A 105 -19.46 4.98 -7.59
CA PRO A 105 -18.14 4.79 -6.99
C PRO A 105 -17.12 5.79 -7.54
N VAL A 106 -16.27 6.34 -6.68
CA VAL A 106 -15.24 7.29 -7.10
C VAL A 106 -14.01 6.55 -7.62
N ILE A 107 -13.36 7.14 -8.62
CA ILE A 107 -12.09 6.65 -9.16
C ILE A 107 -10.98 6.93 -8.14
N PRO A 108 -10.24 5.91 -7.66
CA PRO A 108 -9.16 6.10 -6.68
C PRO A 108 -8.06 7.09 -7.14
N GLN A 109 -7.76 7.12 -8.42
CA GLN A 109 -6.76 8.03 -9.00
C GLN A 109 -7.19 9.50 -8.86
N ASP A 110 -8.46 9.83 -9.15
CA ASP A 110 -8.97 11.18 -9.00
C ASP A 110 -8.87 11.66 -7.53
N ILE A 111 -9.10 10.77 -6.56
CA ILE A 111 -8.94 11.08 -5.12
C ILE A 111 -7.48 11.41 -4.81
N LEU A 112 -6.54 10.62 -5.35
CA LEU A 112 -5.11 10.83 -5.12
C LEU A 112 -4.65 12.18 -5.66
N GLU A 113 -5.10 12.55 -6.85
CA GLU A 113 -4.74 13.81 -7.52
C GLU A 113 -5.33 15.03 -6.80
N VAL A 114 -6.58 14.93 -6.35
CA VAL A 114 -7.33 16.08 -5.81
C VAL A 114 -7.15 16.24 -4.29
N GLN A 115 -7.23 15.15 -3.54
CA GLN A 115 -7.28 15.16 -2.08
C GLN A 115 -6.01 14.58 -1.43
N GLY A 116 -5.11 13.98 -2.22
CA GLY A 116 -3.83 13.46 -1.76
C GLY A 116 -3.90 12.06 -1.16
N GLU A 117 -2.73 11.60 -0.68
CA GLU A 117 -2.54 10.22 -0.25
C GLU A 117 -3.39 9.84 0.98
N GLU A 118 -3.51 10.72 1.97
CA GLU A 118 -4.28 10.41 3.19
C GLU A 118 -5.76 10.19 2.91
N ALA A 119 -6.37 11.04 2.07
CA ALA A 119 -7.76 10.91 1.67
C ALA A 119 -8.00 9.60 0.92
N LEU A 120 -7.08 9.23 0.01
CA LEU A 120 -7.15 7.96 -0.69
C LEU A 120 -7.02 6.77 0.26
N ARG A 121 -6.10 6.82 1.24
CA ARG A 121 -5.93 5.74 2.22
C ARG A 121 -7.19 5.50 3.03
N ARG A 122 -7.83 6.58 3.51
CA ARG A 122 -9.10 6.49 4.24
C ARG A 122 -10.20 5.94 3.35
N TYR A 123 -10.33 6.43 2.12
CA TYR A 123 -11.31 5.94 1.16
C TYR A 123 -11.17 4.44 0.88
N LEU A 124 -9.96 3.96 0.57
CA LEU A 124 -9.71 2.55 0.32
C LEU A 124 -9.98 1.69 1.55
N LEU A 125 -9.58 2.16 2.74
CA LEU A 125 -9.83 1.45 3.99
C LEU A 125 -11.33 1.31 4.25
N ASP A 126 -12.09 2.40 4.14
CA ASP A 126 -13.52 2.43 4.38
C ASP A 126 -14.31 1.56 3.39
N GLU A 127 -13.98 1.64 2.10
CA GLU A 127 -14.63 0.85 1.05
C GLU A 127 -14.38 -0.66 1.26
N VAL A 128 -13.13 -1.06 1.51
CA VAL A 128 -12.80 -2.48 1.76
C VAL A 128 -13.45 -2.96 3.06
N GLN A 129 -13.39 -2.16 4.14
CA GLN A 129 -14.02 -2.50 5.41
C GLN A 129 -15.53 -2.58 5.31
N GLN A 130 -16.17 -1.74 4.51
CA GLN A 130 -17.62 -1.81 4.29
C GLN A 130 -18.01 -3.16 3.69
N VAL A 131 -17.25 -3.67 2.72
CA VAL A 131 -17.51 -4.99 2.13
C VAL A 131 -17.35 -6.11 3.16
N TYR A 132 -16.25 -6.13 3.93
CA TYR A 132 -16.05 -7.16 4.95
C TYR A 132 -17.10 -7.08 6.07
N ARG A 133 -17.47 -5.87 6.51
CA ARG A 133 -18.54 -5.65 7.50
C ARG A 133 -19.89 -6.17 6.99
N LEU A 134 -20.22 -5.93 5.71
CA LEU A 134 -21.45 -6.46 5.10
C LEU A 134 -21.46 -7.99 5.05
N GLN A 135 -20.30 -8.63 4.92
CA GLN A 135 -20.14 -10.08 4.98
C GLN A 135 -20.06 -10.63 6.41
N GLY A 136 -20.13 -9.78 7.43
CA GLY A 136 -20.03 -10.18 8.83
C GLY A 136 -18.61 -10.53 9.29
N VAL A 137 -17.59 -10.27 8.48
CA VAL A 137 -16.18 -10.53 8.81
C VAL A 137 -15.59 -9.29 9.48
N ARG A 138 -15.04 -9.46 10.69
CA ARG A 138 -14.34 -8.39 11.41
C ARG A 138 -12.84 -8.47 11.12
N THR A 139 -12.35 -7.55 10.30
CA THR A 139 -10.94 -7.38 10.00
C THR A 139 -10.41 -6.14 10.71
N ASN A 140 -9.21 -6.20 11.28
CA ASN A 140 -8.57 -5.00 11.85
C ASN A 140 -7.97 -4.13 10.74
N ASP A 141 -8.16 -2.81 10.84
CA ASP A 141 -7.70 -1.82 9.86
C ASP A 141 -6.22 -1.97 9.51
N LYS A 142 -5.37 -2.33 10.50
CA LYS A 142 -3.92 -2.50 10.31
C LYS A 142 -3.56 -3.44 9.16
N HIS A 143 -4.37 -4.48 8.93
CA HIS A 143 -4.08 -5.45 7.87
C HIS A 143 -4.33 -4.84 6.48
N ILE A 144 -5.40 -4.08 6.35
CA ILE A 144 -5.78 -3.42 5.09
C ILE A 144 -4.81 -2.25 4.82
N GLU A 145 -4.44 -1.49 5.85
CA GLU A 145 -3.46 -0.42 5.74
C GLU A 145 -2.08 -0.89 5.28
N VAL A 146 -1.65 -2.08 5.70
CA VAL A 146 -0.39 -2.68 5.21
C VAL A 146 -0.46 -2.93 3.71
N ILE A 147 -1.59 -3.39 3.19
CA ILE A 147 -1.80 -3.61 1.75
C ILE A 147 -1.84 -2.27 1.01
N ILE A 148 -2.62 -1.30 1.50
CA ILE A 148 -2.72 0.04 0.91
C ILE A 148 -1.34 0.73 0.88
N ARG A 149 -0.51 0.52 1.92
CA ARG A 149 0.88 1.00 1.94
C ARG A 149 1.71 0.41 0.81
N GLN A 150 1.52 -0.86 0.46
CA GLN A 150 2.21 -1.47 -0.69
C GLN A 150 1.71 -0.91 -2.03
N MET A 151 0.41 -0.63 -2.14
CA MET A 151 -0.17 -0.02 -3.35
C MET A 151 0.33 1.41 -3.59
N LEU A 152 0.66 2.15 -2.52
CA LEU A 152 1.18 3.52 -2.55
C LEU A 152 2.70 3.59 -2.35
N ARG A 153 3.42 2.49 -2.62
CA ARG A 153 4.86 2.40 -2.35
C ARG A 153 5.73 3.23 -3.31
N LYS A 154 5.23 3.53 -4.50
CA LYS A 154 5.97 4.26 -5.55
C LYS A 154 5.53 5.71 -5.71
N VAL A 155 6.44 6.51 -6.24
CA VAL A 155 6.21 7.88 -6.71
C VAL A 155 6.75 8.01 -8.13
N ARG A 156 6.15 8.92 -8.89
CA ARG A 156 6.58 9.29 -10.23
C ARG A 156 7.30 10.62 -10.19
N ILE A 157 8.52 10.67 -10.71
CA ILE A 157 9.30 11.90 -10.79
C ILE A 157 8.63 12.86 -11.79
N LYS A 158 8.55 14.15 -11.44
CA LYS A 158 8.02 15.19 -12.34
C LYS A 158 8.96 15.42 -13.53
N ALA A 159 8.58 16.34 -14.42
CA ALA A 159 9.37 16.65 -15.62
C ALA A 159 10.77 17.21 -15.30
N ASP A 160 10.91 17.98 -14.22
CA ASP A 160 12.22 18.45 -13.72
C ASP A 160 12.70 17.55 -12.56
N PRO A 161 13.73 16.71 -12.75
CA PRO A 161 14.31 15.90 -11.69
C PRO A 161 15.28 16.67 -10.79
N GLY A 162 15.50 17.98 -11.03
CA GLY A 162 16.48 18.78 -10.30
C GLY A 162 17.91 18.26 -10.51
N ASP A 163 18.69 18.23 -9.43
CA ASP A 163 20.09 17.78 -9.45
C ASP A 163 20.24 16.30 -9.01
N THR A 164 19.14 15.55 -9.07
CA THR A 164 19.11 14.14 -8.69
C THR A 164 19.48 13.23 -9.88
N PRO A 165 19.92 11.99 -9.63
CA PRO A 165 20.18 11.00 -10.69
C PRO A 165 18.90 10.39 -11.29
N PHE A 166 17.71 10.93 -10.98
CA PHE A 166 16.46 10.40 -11.49
C PHE A 166 16.19 10.85 -12.92
N LEU A 167 15.42 10.04 -13.65
CA LEU A 167 14.89 10.43 -14.95
C LEU A 167 13.50 11.06 -14.80
N ALA A 168 13.18 11.98 -15.72
CA ALA A 168 11.84 12.54 -15.82
C ALA A 168 10.81 11.41 -16.04
N HIS A 169 9.71 11.46 -15.28
CA HIS A 169 8.64 10.44 -15.31
C HIS A 169 9.06 9.02 -14.88
N GLU A 170 10.22 8.86 -14.24
CA GLU A 170 10.64 7.58 -13.67
C GLU A 170 9.76 7.19 -12.47
N ASP A 171 9.36 5.92 -12.40
CA ASP A 171 8.63 5.36 -11.26
C ASP A 171 9.62 4.76 -10.24
N VAL A 172 9.81 5.45 -9.11
CA VAL A 172 10.78 5.08 -8.08
C VAL A 172 10.12 4.71 -6.75
N ASP A 173 10.81 3.91 -5.95
CA ASP A 173 10.38 3.60 -4.57
C ASP A 173 10.45 4.84 -3.68
N LYS A 174 9.43 5.06 -2.84
CA LYS A 174 9.39 6.19 -1.90
C LYS A 174 10.60 6.23 -0.96
N GLY A 175 11.12 5.09 -0.53
CA GLY A 175 12.31 4.99 0.30
C GLY A 175 13.54 5.53 -0.42
N ARG A 176 13.80 5.03 -1.64
CA ARG A 176 14.92 5.50 -2.49
C ARG A 176 14.77 6.98 -2.85
N PHE A 177 13.56 7.43 -3.19
CA PHE A 177 13.28 8.84 -3.46
C PHE A 177 13.68 9.75 -2.31
N ARG A 178 13.25 9.41 -1.08
CA ARG A 178 13.59 10.18 0.13
C ARG A 178 15.09 10.18 0.39
N GLU A 179 15.73 9.01 0.34
CA GLU A 179 17.16 8.89 0.60
C GLU A 179 18.01 9.73 -0.37
N VAL A 180 17.72 9.64 -1.67
CA VAL A 180 18.45 10.38 -2.71
C VAL A 180 18.22 11.89 -2.55
N ASN A 181 16.97 12.32 -2.32
CA ASN A 181 16.67 13.74 -2.12
C ASN A 181 17.35 14.31 -0.87
N GLU A 182 17.37 13.57 0.25
CA GLU A 182 18.09 13.99 1.45
C GLU A 182 19.59 14.14 1.19
N GLN A 183 20.20 13.24 0.41
CA GLN A 183 21.62 13.33 0.05
C GLN A 183 21.91 14.55 -0.83
N VAL A 184 21.07 14.82 -1.84
CA VAL A 184 21.24 15.98 -2.74
C VAL A 184 21.05 17.29 -1.96
N GLN A 185 20.03 17.35 -1.09
CA GLN A 185 19.78 18.52 -0.27
C GLN A 185 20.91 18.80 0.71
N ARG A 186 21.53 17.77 1.31
CA ARG A 186 22.73 17.92 2.16
C ARG A 186 23.94 18.49 1.40
N ARG A 187 24.01 18.26 0.09
CA ARG A 187 25.05 18.82 -0.80
C ARG A 187 24.70 20.21 -1.34
N GLY A 188 23.54 20.77 -0.96
CA GLY A 188 23.06 22.08 -1.42
C GLY A 188 22.43 22.07 -2.81
N GLY A 189 22.15 20.89 -3.39
CA GLY A 189 21.49 20.76 -4.69
C GLY A 189 19.96 20.85 -4.60
N ARG A 190 19.31 20.98 -5.76
CA ARG A 190 17.84 20.97 -5.88
C ARG A 190 17.31 19.53 -5.86
N PRO A 191 16.48 19.15 -4.86
CA PRO A 191 15.87 17.83 -4.82
C PRO A 191 14.83 17.64 -5.93
N ALA A 192 14.54 16.40 -6.29
CA ALA A 192 13.49 16.09 -7.26
C ALA A 192 12.10 16.25 -6.65
N GLU A 193 11.16 16.74 -7.45
CA GLU A 193 9.74 16.68 -7.13
C GLU A 193 9.11 15.41 -7.71
N ALA A 194 8.16 14.83 -6.98
CA ALA A 194 7.48 13.61 -7.40
C ALA A 194 6.00 13.63 -7.00
N GLU A 195 5.20 12.88 -7.73
CA GLU A 195 3.77 12.68 -7.48
C GLU A 195 3.53 11.25 -6.99
N PRO A 196 2.67 11.04 -5.98
CA PRO A 196 2.36 9.71 -5.50
C PRO A 196 1.69 8.88 -6.61
N MET A 197 2.04 7.60 -6.67
CA MET A 197 1.47 6.68 -7.65
C MET A 197 0.68 5.57 -6.95
N LEU A 198 -0.59 5.41 -7.32
CA LEU A 198 -1.39 4.26 -6.94
C LEU A 198 -1.17 3.11 -7.94
N GLN A 199 -0.77 1.95 -7.43
CA GLN A 199 -0.62 0.72 -8.20
C GLN A 199 -1.49 -0.39 -7.63
N GLY A 200 -2.11 -1.18 -8.50
CA GLY A 200 -2.76 -2.43 -8.09
C GLY A 200 -1.76 -3.42 -7.52
N ILE A 201 -2.19 -4.32 -6.63
CA ILE A 201 -1.30 -5.26 -5.93
C ILE A 201 -0.49 -6.15 -6.90
N THR A 202 -1.06 -6.56 -8.04
CA THR A 202 -0.34 -7.33 -9.06
C THR A 202 0.81 -6.52 -9.66
N LYS A 203 0.56 -5.25 -10.02
CA LYS A 203 1.60 -4.36 -10.56
C LYS A 203 2.64 -3.97 -9.51
N ALA A 204 2.22 -3.76 -8.27
CA ALA A 204 3.11 -3.47 -7.15
C ALA A 204 4.05 -4.66 -6.87
N ALA A 205 3.55 -5.90 -6.93
CA ALA A 205 4.33 -7.12 -6.73
C ALA A 205 5.34 -7.39 -7.86
N LEU A 206 5.02 -7.05 -9.11
CA LEU A 206 5.92 -7.18 -10.24
C LEU A 206 7.02 -6.11 -10.27
N SER A 207 6.78 -4.96 -9.64
CA SER A 207 7.67 -3.80 -9.69
C SER A 207 8.58 -3.65 -8.47
N THR A 208 8.76 -4.74 -7.72
CA THR A 208 9.68 -4.79 -6.57
C THR A 208 11.14 -4.64 -6.99
N GLU A 209 11.97 -4.16 -6.08
CA GLU A 209 13.41 -3.99 -6.35
C GLU A 209 14.11 -5.33 -6.60
N SER A 210 13.77 -6.34 -5.81
CA SER A 210 14.28 -7.71 -5.97
C SER A 210 13.68 -8.35 -7.21
N PHE A 211 14.55 -8.65 -8.18
CA PHE A 211 14.14 -9.31 -9.41
C PHE A 211 13.89 -10.80 -9.17
N ILE A 212 14.54 -11.39 -8.15
CA ILE A 212 14.31 -12.78 -7.74
C ILE A 212 12.89 -12.91 -7.18
N ALA A 213 12.50 -12.00 -6.28
CA ALA A 213 11.15 -11.96 -5.73
C ALA A 213 10.10 -11.67 -6.82
N ALA A 214 10.38 -10.72 -7.72
CA ALA A 214 9.47 -10.40 -8.82
C ALA A 214 9.28 -11.59 -9.79
N ALA A 215 10.38 -12.25 -10.19
CA ALA A 215 10.36 -13.39 -11.11
C ALA A 215 9.61 -14.62 -10.56
N SER A 216 9.56 -14.75 -9.23
CA SER A 216 8.79 -15.80 -8.54
C SER A 216 7.27 -15.58 -8.56
N PHE A 217 6.80 -14.36 -8.87
CA PHE A 217 5.38 -14.04 -8.86
C PHE A 217 4.72 -14.37 -10.19
N GLN A 218 5.09 -13.65 -11.26
CA GLN A 218 4.62 -13.86 -12.64
C GLN A 218 5.67 -13.32 -13.62
N GLN A 219 5.47 -13.52 -14.93
CA GLN A 219 6.29 -12.92 -16.01
C GLN A 219 7.80 -13.20 -15.92
N THR A 220 8.18 -14.40 -15.45
CA THR A 220 9.57 -14.81 -15.15
C THR A 220 10.54 -14.52 -16.30
N THR A 221 10.21 -14.90 -17.54
CA THR A 221 11.09 -14.67 -18.70
C THR A 221 11.41 -13.19 -18.89
N ARG A 222 10.38 -12.33 -18.89
CA ARG A 222 10.55 -10.89 -19.08
C ARG A 222 11.44 -10.28 -17.98
N ILE A 223 11.17 -10.63 -16.73
CA ILE A 223 11.89 -10.07 -15.57
C ILE A 223 13.36 -10.48 -15.57
N LEU A 224 13.67 -11.74 -15.86
CA LEU A 224 15.05 -12.22 -15.92
C LEU A 224 15.81 -11.62 -17.10
N THR A 225 15.17 -11.48 -18.27
CA THR A 225 15.80 -10.81 -19.42
C THR A 225 16.12 -9.36 -19.11
N GLU A 226 15.19 -8.60 -18.52
CA GLU A 226 15.43 -7.20 -18.14
C GLU A 226 16.53 -7.06 -17.09
N ALA A 227 16.54 -7.95 -16.08
CA ALA A 227 17.61 -7.99 -15.07
C ALA A 227 18.98 -8.31 -15.68
N ALA A 228 19.05 -9.25 -16.64
CA ALA A 228 20.28 -9.59 -17.34
C ALA A 228 20.78 -8.44 -18.22
N LEU A 229 19.90 -7.80 -18.99
CA LEU A 229 20.24 -6.65 -19.85
C LEU A 229 20.73 -5.44 -19.05
N SER A 230 20.14 -5.20 -17.88
CA SER A 230 20.53 -4.10 -16.99
C SER A 230 21.69 -4.43 -16.03
N GLY A 231 22.17 -5.68 -16.02
CA GLY A 231 23.17 -6.13 -15.06
C GLY A 231 22.73 -5.98 -13.59
N LYS A 232 21.42 -6.13 -13.33
CA LYS A 232 20.81 -5.85 -12.03
C LYS A 232 21.34 -6.78 -10.95
N ARG A 233 21.62 -6.22 -9.77
CA ARG A 233 22.06 -6.97 -8.58
C ARG A 233 20.95 -7.00 -7.55
N ASP A 234 20.73 -8.17 -6.95
CA ASP A 234 19.77 -8.36 -5.87
C ASP A 234 20.50 -8.32 -4.51
N TYR A 235 19.96 -7.58 -3.54
CA TYR A 235 20.59 -7.36 -2.24
C TYR A 235 19.99 -8.22 -1.12
N LEU A 236 19.06 -9.11 -1.43
CA LEU A 236 18.50 -10.10 -0.51
C LEU A 236 17.92 -9.49 0.79
N ARG A 237 17.24 -8.34 0.68
CA ARG A 237 16.59 -7.63 1.81
C ARG A 237 15.18 -8.13 2.12
N GLY A 238 14.57 -8.88 1.21
CA GLY A 238 13.20 -9.37 1.27
C GLY A 238 13.07 -10.81 1.79
N LEU A 239 11.84 -11.24 2.04
CA LEU A 239 11.57 -12.60 2.52
C LEU A 239 11.73 -13.64 1.40
N LYS A 240 11.14 -13.39 0.23
CA LYS A 240 11.05 -14.39 -0.86
C LYS A 240 12.40 -14.79 -1.42
N GLU A 241 13.25 -13.81 -1.72
CA GLU A 241 14.61 -14.05 -2.21
C GLU A 241 15.46 -14.90 -1.23
N ASN A 242 15.38 -14.64 0.07
CA ASN A 242 16.10 -15.43 1.07
C ASN A 242 15.56 -16.86 1.15
N VAL A 243 14.23 -17.04 1.09
CA VAL A 243 13.62 -18.38 1.03
C VAL A 243 14.09 -19.15 -0.22
N ILE A 244 14.10 -18.52 -1.39
CA ILE A 244 14.46 -19.16 -2.66
C ILE A 244 15.93 -19.61 -2.65
N ILE A 245 16.83 -18.81 -2.06
CA ILE A 245 18.27 -19.11 -2.01
C ILE A 245 18.62 -20.05 -0.84
N GLY A 246 17.75 -20.17 0.16
CA GLY A 246 18.02 -20.97 1.36
C GLY A 246 18.76 -20.21 2.47
N HIS A 247 18.73 -18.87 2.44
CA HIS A 247 19.22 -18.02 3.53
C HIS A 247 18.16 -17.82 4.61
N LEU A 248 18.60 -17.41 5.80
CA LEU A 248 17.70 -16.97 6.86
C LEU A 248 16.88 -15.77 6.38
N ILE A 249 15.56 -15.84 6.57
CA ILE A 249 14.68 -14.72 6.23
C ILE A 249 14.93 -13.55 7.19
N PRO A 250 14.91 -12.29 6.72
CA PRO A 250 15.15 -11.11 7.55
C PRO A 250 13.93 -10.74 8.43
N ALA A 251 13.27 -11.73 9.03
CA ALA A 251 12.13 -11.60 9.92
C ALA A 251 12.17 -12.66 11.03
N GLY A 252 11.51 -12.37 12.16
CA GLY A 252 11.58 -13.25 13.33
C GLY A 252 13.03 -13.43 13.80
N THR A 253 13.43 -14.67 14.07
CA THR A 253 14.77 -15.03 14.54
C THR A 253 15.88 -14.70 13.54
N GLY A 254 15.57 -14.58 12.24
CA GLY A 254 16.53 -14.18 11.23
C GLY A 254 16.67 -12.66 11.05
N SER A 255 15.89 -11.86 11.78
CA SER A 255 16.07 -10.40 11.75
C SER A 255 17.34 -9.97 12.49
N PRO A 256 17.98 -8.86 12.09
CA PRO A 256 19.20 -8.36 12.74
C PRO A 256 19.02 -8.14 14.25
N HIS A 257 17.81 -7.80 14.69
CA HIS A 257 17.48 -7.64 16.10
C HIS A 257 17.78 -8.92 16.91
N TYR A 258 17.33 -10.09 16.43
CA TYR A 258 17.54 -11.36 17.15
C TYR A 258 18.94 -11.92 16.92
N GLN A 259 19.50 -11.80 15.72
CA GLN A 259 20.85 -12.30 15.43
C GLN A 259 21.94 -11.56 16.20
N ASN A 260 21.77 -10.26 16.45
CA ASN A 260 22.72 -9.46 17.21
C ASN A 260 22.44 -9.44 18.72
N THR A 261 21.42 -10.17 19.18
CA THR A 261 21.14 -10.28 20.61
C THR A 261 22.10 -11.29 21.24
N GLN A 262 22.89 -10.85 22.21
CA GLN A 262 23.67 -11.74 23.06
C GLN A 262 22.82 -12.17 24.25
N ALA A 263 22.73 -13.49 24.48
CA ALA A 263 22.08 -14.01 25.67
C ALA A 263 22.94 -13.70 26.91
N ILE A 264 22.42 -12.87 27.79
CA ILE A 264 23.03 -12.64 29.11
C ILE A 264 22.51 -13.75 30.03
N LEU A 265 23.36 -14.71 30.36
CA LEU A 265 23.04 -15.73 31.34
C LEU A 265 23.22 -15.15 32.74
N ASN A 266 22.14 -15.10 33.52
CA ASN A 266 22.22 -14.77 34.93
C ASN A 266 22.95 -15.90 35.66
N ALA A 267 24.01 -15.57 36.40
CA ALA A 267 24.86 -16.53 37.12
C ALA A 267 24.09 -17.45 38.08
N VAL A 268 22.93 -17.00 38.58
CA VAL A 268 22.04 -17.80 39.43
C VAL A 268 21.42 -18.97 38.66
N ALA A 269 21.10 -18.79 37.36
CA ALA A 269 20.52 -19.86 36.55
C ALA A 269 21.56 -20.92 36.15
N LEU A 270 22.86 -20.57 36.08
CA LEU A 270 23.93 -21.53 35.75
C LEU A 270 24.16 -22.56 36.87
N GLN A 271 23.89 -22.20 38.13
CA GLN A 271 24.00 -23.14 39.26
C GLN A 271 22.91 -24.20 39.20
N ASP A 272 21.67 -23.83 38.83
CA ASP A 272 20.56 -24.78 38.70
C ASP A 272 20.81 -25.79 37.56
N PHE A 273 21.32 -25.35 36.40
CA PHE A 273 21.62 -26.27 35.28
C PHE A 273 22.79 -27.22 35.55
N SER A 274 23.74 -26.83 36.41
CA SER A 274 24.87 -27.70 36.77
C SER A 274 24.47 -28.88 37.67
N ALA A 275 23.37 -28.75 38.42
CA ALA A 275 22.84 -29.82 39.25
C ALA A 275 22.08 -30.90 38.45
N ASP A 276 21.46 -30.51 37.33
CA ASP A 276 20.70 -31.43 36.45
C ASP A 276 21.57 -32.09 35.36
N LEU A 277 22.77 -31.57 35.11
CA LEU A 277 23.76 -32.14 34.19
C LEU A 277 24.79 -33.00 34.95
N GLU A 278 24.34 -34.04 35.65
CA GLU A 278 25.20 -35.18 35.96
C GLU A 278 25.49 -35.93 34.65
N VAL A 279 26.48 -35.45 33.90
CA VAL A 279 27.12 -36.27 32.86
C VAL A 279 27.83 -37.39 33.61
N GLY A 280 27.24 -38.60 33.57
CA GLY A 280 27.86 -39.82 34.06
C GLY A 280 29.29 -39.95 33.52
N PRO A 281 30.19 -40.62 34.26
CA PRO A 281 31.62 -40.54 34.03
C PRO A 281 31.93 -40.81 32.56
N SER A 282 32.60 -39.84 31.94
CA SER A 282 33.11 -39.94 30.58
C SER A 282 33.80 -41.29 30.41
N ALA A 283 33.33 -42.08 29.44
CA ALA A 283 33.99 -43.31 29.03
C ALA A 283 35.49 -43.03 28.85
N SER A 284 36.28 -43.86 29.52
CA SER A 284 37.74 -43.89 29.52
C SER A 284 38.36 -43.50 28.19
N VAL A 285 39.31 -42.58 28.28
CA VAL A 285 40.40 -42.40 27.31
C VAL A 285 40.92 -43.78 26.94
N ILE A 286 40.77 -44.17 25.68
CA ILE A 286 41.47 -45.31 25.11
C ILE A 286 42.91 -44.83 24.91
N GLU A 287 43.78 -45.19 25.85
CA GLU A 287 45.22 -45.23 25.61
C GLU A 287 45.46 -46.35 24.59
N GLY A 288 45.72 -45.97 23.34
CA GLY A 288 46.30 -46.86 22.35
C GLY A 288 47.80 -46.89 22.56
N GLU A 289 48.30 -48.04 23.00
CA GLU A 289 49.72 -48.36 23.12
C GLU A 289 50.39 -48.26 21.74
N ASP A 290 51.40 -47.39 21.64
CA ASP A 290 52.42 -47.45 20.60
C ASP A 290 53.37 -48.61 20.91
N GLU A 291 53.18 -49.76 20.26
CA GLU A 291 54.23 -50.79 20.20
C GLU A 291 55.19 -50.48 19.04
N GLU A 292 56.40 -50.07 19.41
CA GLU A 292 57.60 -50.17 18.58
C GLU A 292 57.79 -51.62 18.10
N ALA A 293 57.86 -51.81 16.79
CA ALA A 293 58.55 -52.94 16.18
C ALA A 293 59.56 -52.39 15.17
N ASP A 294 60.76 -52.09 15.68
CA ASP A 294 61.97 -51.91 14.89
C ASP A 294 62.42 -53.28 14.32
N GLY A 295 62.92 -53.26 13.09
CA GLY A 295 62.91 -54.39 12.16
C GLY A 295 64.02 -55.43 12.28
N VAL A 296 63.92 -56.48 11.45
CA VAL A 296 65.07 -57.31 10.98
C VAL A 296 64.77 -57.92 9.60
N ALA A 297 65.70 -57.62 8.66
CA ALA A 297 66.12 -58.34 7.43
C ALA A 297 65.12 -58.59 6.28
#